data_AF-A0A960VN59-F1
#
_entry.id   AF-A0A960VN59-F1
#
_cell.length_a   1.000
_cell.length_b   1.000
_cell.length_c   1.000
_cell.angle_alpha   90.00
_cell.angle_beta   90.00
_cell.angle_gamma   90.00
#
_symmetry.space_group_name_H-M   'P 1'
#
loop_
_entity.id
_entity.type
_entity.pdbx_description
1 polymer ?
#
loop_
_entity_poly.entity_id
_entity_poly.type
_entity_poly.pdbx_seq_one_letter_code
_entity_poly.pdbx_strand_id
1 'polypeptide(L)'
;MFTTGTATDYNDLAERLNTFLTAKGSAFGLTYTGTGDGRLTDYSGGASSVAETFTITATSPTSFDVTGSVTGSIGPATVGTPFAHATLEFLISAGATAFVAGDQFVLSTAPKWTSLRRSRGCRLVATQGNEGTYAVQNLVDGKLNIWPFTTSSLTSRSWNIYTTVTLPQEVEITFFEPVTIAAYELTLHDTTGQGPNVWEMQYWDGGAWVTLDSRTGIIFYNGIPQTFTIASPVEATRYRWHITSLRYTQLHMGTLRMFRQSDGVDACFHEYAWKAPGNDGNSEIYTGLHGFERQDADYYDWEIAGMDGWLSGSRFYEQVGFQGNLYVPLWNAPIPYWFVCDGRRAVVVAKVSTQYEVAVFGLLEPYYSPGQWPYPLVLGGSMSHGEFSLWDDTDYRWSVTDNRHRIPTHADTGNAPIGTGERDPWDTQLRVRNLDGSWKAVEGSQLDSITSTPQTYYHILWPTRCGLSQLDPGPGATYDLWPVMPMLGDVGNGYNTPGQLPGVALVTGQDLSAETLIRQGAVDWIVIPNVFRVDRDDFCAVRLD
;
A
#
# COMPACT_ATOMS: atom_id res chain seq x y z
N MET A 1 -10.40 7.85 10.27
CA MET A 1 -11.46 8.19 9.31
C MET A 1 -11.50 7.12 8.23
N PHE A 2 -12.59 7.01 7.47
CA PHE A 2 -12.64 6.06 6.36
C PHE A 2 -13.39 6.61 5.15
N THR A 3 -13.18 5.97 4.00
CA THR A 3 -13.96 6.21 2.78
C THR A 3 -14.11 4.92 1.99
N THR A 4 -15.17 4.84 1.20
CA THR A 4 -15.46 3.70 0.32
C THR A 4 -15.75 4.18 -1.08
N GLY A 5 -15.43 3.39 -2.09
CA GLY A 5 -15.73 3.74 -3.47
C GLY A 5 -15.35 2.64 -4.45
N THR A 6 -15.31 2.98 -5.72
CA THR A 6 -14.84 2.10 -6.79
C THR A 6 -13.80 2.85 -7.61
N ALA A 7 -12.57 2.31 -7.65
CA ALA A 7 -11.53 2.78 -8.57
C ALA A 7 -11.75 2.18 -9.95
N THR A 8 -11.27 2.83 -11.01
CA THR A 8 -11.40 2.31 -12.39
C THR A 8 -10.44 1.17 -12.69
N ASP A 9 -9.27 1.15 -12.04
CA ASP A 9 -8.21 0.16 -12.15
C ASP A 9 -7.22 0.29 -10.98
N TYR A 10 -6.18 -0.55 -10.96
CA TYR A 10 -5.10 -0.54 -9.96
C TYR A 10 -4.35 0.81 -9.84
N ASN A 11 -4.28 1.61 -10.91
CA ASN A 11 -3.57 2.89 -10.91
C ASN A 11 -4.43 4.00 -10.30
N ASP A 12 -5.71 4.06 -10.68
CA ASP A 12 -6.70 4.96 -10.09
C ASP A 12 -6.88 4.68 -8.59
N LEU A 13 -6.83 3.41 -8.18
CA LEU A 13 -6.89 3.04 -6.76
C LEU A 13 -5.73 3.69 -5.95
N ALA A 14 -4.52 3.76 -6.53
CA ALA A 14 -3.34 4.30 -5.85
C ALA A 14 -3.43 5.82 -5.72
N GLU A 15 -3.91 6.48 -6.78
CA GLU A 15 -4.12 7.93 -6.77
C GLU A 15 -5.24 8.34 -5.79
N ARG A 16 -6.32 7.54 -5.70
CA ARG A 16 -7.38 7.74 -4.72
C ARG A 16 -6.88 7.56 -3.29
N LEU A 17 -6.04 6.55 -3.05
CA LEU A 17 -5.41 6.35 -1.74
C LEU A 17 -4.51 7.53 -1.39
N ASN A 18 -3.66 7.97 -2.31
CA ASN A 18 -2.82 9.15 -2.11
C ASN A 18 -3.65 10.40 -1.79
N THR A 19 -4.74 10.63 -2.51
CA THR A 19 -5.66 11.74 -2.25
C THR A 19 -6.31 11.63 -0.87
N PHE A 20 -6.80 10.44 -0.50
CA PHE A 20 -7.41 10.17 0.80
C PHE A 20 -6.46 10.48 1.96
N LEU A 21 -5.20 10.06 1.86
CA LEU A 21 -4.20 10.26 2.91
C LEU A 21 -3.73 11.72 3.05
N THR A 22 -3.73 12.49 1.94
CA THR A 22 -3.00 13.77 1.88
C THR A 22 -3.89 15.01 1.72
N ALA A 23 -5.19 14.83 1.42
CA ALA A 23 -6.13 15.94 1.26
C ALA A 23 -6.53 16.56 2.61
N LYS A 24 -6.84 15.72 3.61
CA LYS A 24 -7.38 16.13 4.91
C LYS A 24 -6.78 15.35 6.07
N GLY A 25 -6.89 15.90 7.29
CA GLY A 25 -6.49 15.21 8.50
C GLY A 25 -7.42 14.06 8.85
N SER A 26 -6.95 13.12 9.66
CA SER A 26 -7.79 12.03 10.15
C SER A 26 -8.54 12.44 11.42
N ALA A 27 -9.72 11.86 11.63
CA ALA A 27 -10.41 11.83 12.92
C ALA A 27 -10.60 10.36 13.33
N PHE A 28 -10.47 10.03 14.62
CA PHE A 28 -10.47 8.67 15.15
C PHE A 28 -10.89 8.63 16.63
N GLY A 29 -11.12 7.42 17.17
CA GLY A 29 -11.38 7.22 18.60
C GLY A 29 -12.73 7.76 19.05
N LEU A 30 -13.74 7.65 18.20
CA LEU A 30 -15.10 8.12 18.50
C LEU A 30 -15.68 7.35 19.69
N THR A 31 -16.16 8.10 20.69
CA THR A 31 -16.93 7.59 21.81
C THR A 31 -18.19 8.41 22.01
N TYR A 32 -19.18 7.83 22.67
CA TYR A 32 -20.43 8.50 23.00
C TYR A 32 -20.85 8.17 24.43
N THR A 33 -21.32 9.18 25.15
CA THR A 33 -21.93 9.05 26.48
C THR A 33 -23.18 9.92 26.55
N GLY A 34 -24.32 9.35 26.89
CA GLY A 34 -25.57 10.10 26.93
C GLY A 34 -26.82 9.24 26.95
N THR A 35 -27.98 9.89 26.92
CA THR A 35 -29.31 9.25 26.88
C THR A 35 -29.79 8.99 25.45
N GLY A 36 -29.53 9.92 24.53
CA GLY A 36 -29.93 9.74 23.12
C GLY A 36 -29.24 8.55 22.47
N ASP A 37 -29.83 8.02 21.41
CA ASP A 37 -29.28 6.88 20.64
C ASP A 37 -28.96 7.25 19.18
N GLY A 38 -28.86 8.56 18.91
CA GLY A 38 -28.39 9.06 17.63
C GLY A 38 -26.90 8.77 17.38
N ARG A 39 -26.44 9.12 16.18
CA ARG A 39 -25.10 8.73 15.69
C ARG A 39 -24.30 9.92 15.21
N LEU A 40 -22.98 9.81 15.31
CA LEU A 40 -22.02 10.68 14.63
C LEU A 40 -21.31 9.85 13.56
N THR A 41 -21.47 10.23 12.30
CA THR A 41 -20.92 9.54 11.11
C THR A 41 -20.11 10.52 10.25
N ASP A 42 -19.51 10.03 9.17
CA ASP A 42 -18.81 10.83 8.16
C ASP A 42 -17.75 11.78 8.75
N TYR A 43 -17.12 11.34 9.85
CA TYR A 43 -16.16 12.17 10.56
C TYR A 43 -14.77 12.08 9.94
N SER A 44 -14.15 13.24 9.78
CA SER A 44 -12.78 13.38 9.33
C SER A 44 -12.18 14.66 9.92
N GLY A 45 -10.86 14.73 9.97
CA GLY A 45 -10.23 16.02 10.18
C GLY A 45 -10.43 16.89 8.94
N GLY A 46 -10.36 18.22 9.10
CA GLY A 46 -10.25 19.14 7.96
C GLY A 46 -8.80 19.27 7.44
N ALA A 47 -8.60 20.11 6.43
CA ALA A 47 -7.28 20.35 5.81
C ALA A 47 -6.24 20.98 6.75
N SER A 48 -6.68 21.63 7.82
CA SER A 48 -5.85 22.30 8.83
C SER A 48 -5.91 21.60 10.19
N SER A 49 -6.28 20.31 10.21
CA SER A 49 -6.35 19.53 11.46
C SER A 49 -5.01 19.47 12.15
N VAL A 50 -5.06 19.53 13.48
CA VAL A 50 -3.92 19.28 14.37
C VAL A 50 -4.22 18.07 15.25
N ALA A 51 -3.22 17.59 15.98
CA ALA A 51 -3.41 16.61 17.02
C ALA A 51 -4.16 17.24 18.19
N GLU A 52 -5.45 16.93 18.33
CA GLU A 52 -6.29 17.42 19.42
C GLU A 52 -7.51 16.54 19.65
N THR A 53 -8.22 16.78 20.75
CA THR A 53 -9.47 16.08 21.09
C THR A 53 -10.63 17.06 21.04
N PHE A 54 -11.69 16.68 20.33
CA PHE A 54 -12.94 17.42 20.26
C PHE A 54 -13.97 16.82 21.20
N THR A 55 -14.66 17.72 21.90
CA THR A 55 -15.81 17.44 22.73
C THR A 55 -17.03 18.10 22.11
N ILE A 56 -18.01 17.29 21.71
CA ILE A 56 -19.22 17.69 21.00
C ILE A 56 -20.42 17.43 21.90
N THR A 57 -20.97 18.48 22.50
CA THR A 57 -21.95 18.35 23.60
C THR A 57 -23.31 18.86 23.17
N ALA A 58 -24.36 18.05 23.32
CA ALA A 58 -25.73 18.44 23.06
C ALA A 58 -26.14 19.57 24.00
N THR A 59 -26.66 20.65 23.43
CA THR A 59 -27.32 21.74 24.17
C THR A 59 -28.83 21.60 24.12
N SER A 60 -29.35 20.88 23.11
CA SER A 60 -30.74 20.52 22.93
C SER A 60 -30.85 19.24 22.09
N PRO A 61 -32.05 18.67 21.86
CA PRO A 61 -32.20 17.47 21.03
C PRO A 61 -31.66 17.58 19.60
N THR A 62 -31.44 18.79 19.08
CA THR A 62 -31.03 19.03 17.69
C THR A 62 -29.79 19.90 17.55
N SER A 63 -29.18 20.39 18.62
CA SER A 63 -28.04 21.32 18.57
C SER A 63 -26.94 20.91 19.54
N PHE A 64 -25.69 21.05 19.08
CA PHE A 64 -24.48 20.65 19.79
C PHE A 64 -23.44 21.77 19.76
N ASP A 65 -22.75 22.00 20.87
CA ASP A 65 -21.54 22.82 20.92
C ASP A 65 -20.31 21.97 20.56
N VAL A 66 -19.44 22.46 19.69
CA VAL A 66 -18.21 21.78 19.25
C VAL A 66 -17.00 22.53 19.77
N THR A 67 -16.19 21.87 20.61
CA THR A 67 -14.99 22.47 21.23
C THR A 67 -13.79 21.54 21.11
N GLY A 68 -12.71 22.01 20.50
CA GLY A 68 -11.41 21.34 20.44
C GLY A 68 -10.50 21.73 21.61
N SER A 69 -9.66 20.81 22.06
CA SER A 69 -8.70 21.06 23.15
C SER A 69 -7.59 22.06 22.78
N VAL A 70 -7.34 22.29 21.48
CA VAL A 70 -6.37 23.26 20.97
C VAL A 70 -7.08 24.38 20.23
N THR A 71 -8.00 24.05 19.32
CA THR A 71 -8.68 25.03 18.46
C THR A 71 -9.76 25.83 19.21
N GLY A 72 -10.23 25.35 20.37
CA GLY A 72 -11.32 25.96 21.11
C GLY A 72 -12.68 25.73 20.44
N SER A 73 -13.66 26.61 20.70
CA SER A 73 -14.99 26.46 20.11
C SER A 73 -14.97 26.82 18.62
N ILE A 74 -15.55 25.94 17.79
CA ILE A 74 -15.59 26.08 16.32
C ILE A 74 -17.01 26.25 15.78
N GLY A 75 -17.93 26.66 16.65
CA GLY A 75 -19.34 26.90 16.32
C GLY A 75 -20.25 25.69 16.59
N PRO A 76 -21.58 25.90 16.54
CA PRO A 76 -22.54 24.86 16.83
C PRO A 76 -22.76 23.91 15.64
N ALA A 77 -23.01 22.65 15.93
CA ALA A 77 -23.49 21.65 14.98
C ALA A 77 -25.00 21.40 15.15
N THR A 78 -25.65 21.00 14.06
CA THR A 78 -27.09 20.74 14.03
C THR A 78 -27.36 19.33 13.52
N VAL A 79 -28.23 18.59 14.21
CA VAL A 79 -28.63 17.24 13.80
C VAL A 79 -29.24 17.26 12.39
N GLY A 80 -28.81 16.33 11.53
CA GLY A 80 -29.23 16.20 10.14
C GLY A 80 -28.53 17.15 9.16
N THR A 81 -27.60 17.99 9.63
CA THR A 81 -26.83 18.91 8.78
C THR A 81 -25.34 18.56 8.87
N PRO A 82 -24.64 18.35 7.74
CA PRO A 82 -23.19 18.17 7.76
C PRO A 82 -22.49 19.37 8.42
N PHE A 83 -21.68 19.10 9.42
CA PHE A 83 -20.79 20.08 10.03
C PHE A 83 -19.48 20.08 9.24
N ALA A 84 -19.07 21.25 8.75
CA ALA A 84 -17.84 21.41 7.97
C ALA A 84 -17.01 22.57 8.54
N HIS A 85 -15.80 22.26 8.98
CA HIS A 85 -14.83 23.23 9.47
C HIS A 85 -13.42 22.84 9.00
N ALA A 86 -12.49 23.80 8.97
CA ALA A 86 -11.12 23.56 8.52
C ALA A 86 -10.34 22.53 9.36
N THR A 87 -10.80 22.23 10.57
CA THR A 87 -10.17 21.29 11.52
C THR A 87 -10.97 20.02 11.79
N LEU A 88 -12.28 20.02 11.51
CA LEU A 88 -13.16 18.89 11.80
C LEU A 88 -14.41 18.91 10.91
N GLU A 89 -14.80 17.74 10.41
CA GLU A 89 -16.03 17.51 9.65
C GLU A 89 -16.75 16.28 10.23
N PHE A 90 -18.09 16.28 10.24
CA PHE A 90 -18.93 15.13 10.63
C PHE A 90 -20.41 15.35 10.31
N LEU A 91 -21.23 14.31 10.46
CA LEU A 91 -22.69 14.38 10.45
C LEU A 91 -23.26 13.79 11.75
N ILE A 92 -24.15 14.52 12.43
CA ILE A 92 -24.94 13.96 13.54
C ILE A 92 -26.33 13.59 13.01
N SER A 93 -26.75 12.36 13.24
CA SER A 93 -28.09 11.86 12.89
C SER A 93 -28.90 11.56 14.15
N ALA A 94 -30.19 11.89 14.13
CA ALA A 94 -31.10 11.54 15.21
C ALA A 94 -31.29 10.01 15.29
N GLY A 95 -31.49 9.50 16.49
CA GLY A 95 -31.95 8.13 16.71
C GLY A 95 -33.41 8.09 17.15
N ALA A 96 -33.86 6.94 17.65
CA ALA A 96 -35.21 6.76 18.16
C ALA A 96 -35.43 7.50 19.50
N THR A 97 -34.40 7.50 20.35
CA THR A 97 -34.31 8.26 21.59
C THR A 97 -33.59 9.58 21.31
N ALA A 98 -34.32 10.68 21.50
CA ALA A 98 -33.78 12.01 21.27
C ALA A 98 -32.59 12.31 22.21
N PHE A 99 -31.62 13.08 21.70
CA PHE A 99 -30.55 13.61 22.53
C PHE A 99 -31.10 14.54 23.62
N VAL A 100 -30.41 14.60 24.76
CA VAL A 100 -30.69 15.54 25.84
C VAL A 100 -29.47 16.42 26.11
N ALA A 101 -29.68 17.58 26.72
CA ALA A 101 -28.59 18.46 27.08
C ALA A 101 -27.56 17.73 27.97
N GLY A 102 -26.29 17.74 27.57
CA GLY A 102 -25.21 17.01 28.23
C GLY A 102 -24.81 15.69 27.56
N ASP A 103 -25.59 15.18 26.60
CA ASP A 103 -25.13 14.06 25.75
C ASP A 103 -23.89 14.47 24.97
N GLN A 104 -22.91 13.57 24.84
CA GLN A 104 -21.58 13.94 24.40
C GLN A 104 -20.96 12.92 23.46
N PHE A 105 -20.43 13.40 22.34
CA PHE A 105 -19.46 12.68 21.52
C PHE A 105 -18.06 13.21 21.79
N VAL A 106 -17.08 12.31 21.82
CA VAL A 106 -15.65 12.66 21.88
C VAL A 106 -14.92 11.95 20.74
N LEU A 107 -14.09 12.69 20.00
CA LEU A 107 -13.22 12.15 18.95
C LEU A 107 -11.90 12.92 18.94
N SER A 108 -10.84 12.30 18.45
CA SER A 108 -9.54 12.96 18.28
C SER A 108 -9.22 13.17 16.81
N THR A 109 -8.45 14.20 16.49
CA THR A 109 -7.93 14.45 15.14
C THR A 109 -6.41 14.32 15.09
N ALA A 110 -5.87 14.10 13.90
CA ALA A 110 -4.45 14.25 13.60
C ALA A 110 -4.30 14.99 12.25
N PRO A 111 -3.12 15.59 11.98
CA PRO A 111 -2.84 16.20 10.68
C PRO A 111 -2.99 15.20 9.52
N LYS A 112 -3.04 15.74 8.31
CA LYS A 112 -2.99 14.93 7.09
C LYS A 112 -1.61 14.31 6.89
N TRP A 113 -1.53 13.21 6.16
CA TRP A 113 -0.24 12.65 5.77
C TRP A 113 0.43 13.55 4.75
N THR A 114 1.75 13.55 4.73
CA THR A 114 2.54 14.30 3.75
C THR A 114 2.92 13.38 2.59
N SER A 115 2.61 13.78 1.35
CA SER A 115 3.16 13.11 0.16
C SER A 115 4.64 13.44 0.03
N LEU A 116 5.49 12.41 0.00
CA LEU A 116 6.93 12.50 -0.21
C LEU A 116 7.33 12.15 -1.64
N ARG A 117 6.55 11.30 -2.29
CA ARG A 117 6.66 10.92 -3.71
C ARG A 117 5.27 10.66 -4.26
N ARG A 118 5.02 11.16 -5.48
CA ARG A 118 3.84 10.89 -6.28
C ARG A 118 4.23 10.74 -7.74
N SER A 119 4.20 9.51 -8.24
CA SER A 119 4.30 9.20 -9.66
C SER A 119 3.26 8.14 -10.02
N ARG A 120 2.39 8.45 -10.98
CA ARG A 120 1.40 7.50 -11.51
C ARG A 120 2.02 6.47 -12.44
N GLY A 121 3.30 6.62 -12.80
CA GLY A 121 3.98 5.76 -13.76
C GLY A 121 3.44 5.90 -15.18
N CYS A 122 3.81 4.94 -16.02
CA CYS A 122 3.40 4.87 -17.42
C CYS A 122 3.21 3.44 -17.90
N ARG A 123 2.49 3.28 -19.01
CA ARG A 123 2.43 2.02 -19.79
C ARG A 123 3.41 2.06 -20.94
N LEU A 124 4.04 0.92 -21.23
CA LEU A 124 4.91 0.76 -22.39
C LEU A 124 4.43 -0.29 -23.36
N VAL A 125 4.62 -0.01 -24.65
CA VAL A 125 4.51 -0.97 -25.73
C VAL A 125 5.66 -0.75 -26.68
N ALA A 126 6.34 -1.83 -27.05
CA ALA A 126 7.43 -1.82 -28.02
C ALA A 126 7.01 -2.47 -29.35
N THR A 127 7.79 -2.27 -30.42
CA THR A 127 7.64 -3.03 -31.67
C THR A 127 7.95 -4.52 -31.49
N GLN A 128 8.86 -4.85 -30.58
CA GLN A 128 9.35 -6.20 -30.27
C GLN A 128 9.74 -6.30 -28.80
N GLY A 129 9.64 -7.52 -28.23
CA GLY A 129 9.97 -7.77 -26.83
C GLY A 129 8.91 -7.23 -25.87
N ASN A 130 7.64 -7.57 -26.09
CA ASN A 130 6.52 -7.19 -25.21
C ASN A 130 6.07 -8.32 -24.26
N GLU A 131 6.70 -9.49 -24.36
CA GLU A 131 6.27 -10.70 -23.64
C GLU A 131 7.48 -11.44 -23.08
N GLY A 132 7.22 -12.27 -22.08
CA GLY A 132 8.18 -13.12 -21.39
C GLY A 132 9.17 -12.33 -20.53
N THR A 133 10.17 -13.04 -20.06
CA THR A 133 11.14 -12.60 -19.07
C THR A 133 11.74 -11.21 -19.34
N TYR A 134 11.95 -10.84 -20.60
CA TYR A 134 12.61 -9.59 -21.01
C TYR A 134 11.68 -8.55 -21.65
N ALA A 135 10.41 -8.50 -21.27
CA ALA A 135 9.46 -7.57 -21.90
C ALA A 135 9.75 -6.09 -21.60
N VAL A 136 9.23 -5.21 -22.45
CA VAL A 136 9.44 -3.75 -22.42
C VAL A 136 9.02 -3.10 -21.10
N GLN A 137 8.02 -3.65 -20.41
CA GLN A 137 7.54 -3.15 -19.12
C GLN A 137 8.65 -3.14 -18.05
N ASN A 138 9.67 -4.01 -18.20
CA ASN A 138 10.82 -4.06 -17.31
C ASN A 138 11.64 -2.75 -17.29
N LEU A 139 11.52 -1.91 -18.33
CA LEU A 139 12.19 -0.61 -18.37
C LEU A 139 11.76 0.33 -17.25
N VAL A 140 10.52 0.20 -16.74
CA VAL A 140 9.94 1.17 -15.79
C VAL A 140 9.46 0.56 -14.48
N ASP A 141 9.78 -0.71 -14.24
CA ASP A 141 9.43 -1.40 -13.01
C ASP A 141 10.28 -0.95 -11.80
N GLY A 142 11.46 -0.37 -12.03
CA GLY A 142 12.26 0.18 -10.94
C GLY A 142 12.86 -0.79 -9.92
N LYS A 143 12.55 -2.09 -9.99
CA LYS A 143 13.16 -3.14 -9.16
C LYS A 143 14.57 -3.55 -9.64
N LEU A 144 15.49 -2.59 -9.75
CA LEU A 144 16.90 -2.92 -10.01
C LEU A 144 17.55 -3.51 -8.74
N ASN A 145 18.17 -4.70 -8.86
CA ASN A 145 19.02 -5.37 -7.86
C ASN A 145 18.77 -4.95 -6.39
N ILE A 146 17.65 -5.41 -5.83
CA ILE A 146 17.29 -5.15 -4.44
C ILE A 146 18.12 -6.08 -3.54
N TRP A 147 19.04 -5.51 -2.75
CA TRP A 147 19.68 -6.23 -1.65
C TRP A 147 18.63 -6.53 -0.56
N PRO A 148 18.62 -7.74 0.07
CA PRO A 148 19.71 -8.73 0.18
C PRO A 148 19.93 -9.63 -1.03
N PHE A 149 19.07 -9.55 -2.05
CA PHE A 149 19.10 -10.49 -3.17
C PHE A 149 20.11 -10.07 -4.24
N THR A 150 21.40 -10.31 -3.99
CA THR A 150 22.39 -10.43 -5.06
C THR A 150 22.16 -11.74 -5.81
N THR A 151 21.46 -11.69 -6.94
CA THR A 151 21.16 -12.92 -7.70
C THR A 151 21.82 -12.86 -9.08
N SER A 152 22.96 -13.53 -9.19
CA SER A 152 23.52 -13.96 -10.47
C SER A 152 22.58 -14.88 -11.27
N SER A 153 21.36 -15.15 -10.79
CA SER A 153 20.34 -16.03 -11.38
C SER A 153 19.03 -15.32 -11.78
N LEU A 154 18.80 -14.05 -11.41
CA LEU A 154 17.62 -13.28 -11.84
C LEU A 154 18.02 -12.14 -12.79
N THR A 155 18.71 -12.50 -13.87
CA THR A 155 19.17 -11.59 -14.95
C THR A 155 18.03 -11.05 -15.82
N SER A 156 16.81 -10.92 -15.30
CA SER A 156 15.58 -10.81 -16.08
C SER A 156 14.80 -9.50 -15.92
N ARG A 157 15.28 -8.55 -15.12
CA ARG A 157 14.61 -7.25 -14.91
C ARG A 157 15.11 -6.18 -15.88
N SER A 158 15.09 -6.54 -17.15
CA SER A 158 15.61 -5.74 -18.26
C SER A 158 14.79 -5.99 -19.52
N TRP A 159 14.80 -5.04 -20.43
CA TRP A 159 14.21 -5.20 -21.75
C TRP A 159 15.31 -5.56 -22.75
N ASN A 160 15.32 -6.82 -23.19
CA ASN A 160 16.37 -7.36 -24.05
C ASN A 160 15.78 -8.03 -25.29
N ILE A 161 16.38 -7.76 -26.43
CA ILE A 161 16.10 -8.44 -27.70
C ILE A 161 17.38 -9.15 -28.14
N TYR A 162 17.43 -10.46 -27.90
CA TYR A 162 18.56 -11.32 -28.27
C TYR A 162 18.52 -11.80 -29.73
N THR A 163 17.38 -11.63 -30.40
CA THR A 163 17.20 -11.98 -31.81
C THR A 163 17.52 -10.79 -32.71
N THR A 164 17.37 -10.95 -34.04
CA THR A 164 17.51 -9.84 -34.99
C THR A 164 16.47 -8.76 -34.70
N VAL A 165 16.94 -7.58 -34.30
CA VAL A 165 16.07 -6.42 -34.05
C VAL A 165 15.51 -5.87 -35.36
N THR A 166 14.20 -5.61 -35.38
CA THR A 166 13.51 -4.94 -36.47
C THR A 166 13.62 -3.43 -36.26
N LEU A 167 14.19 -2.71 -37.23
CA LEU A 167 14.32 -1.26 -37.19
C LEU A 167 13.34 -0.59 -38.18
N PRO A 168 12.73 0.56 -37.84
CA PRO A 168 12.87 1.25 -36.55
C PRO A 168 12.19 0.47 -35.42
N GLN A 169 12.82 0.50 -34.25
CA GLN A 169 12.24 -0.03 -33.02
C GLN A 169 11.59 1.13 -32.29
N GLU A 170 10.29 1.02 -32.05
CA GLU A 170 9.52 1.99 -31.28
C GLU A 170 9.34 1.47 -29.85
N VAL A 171 9.48 2.36 -28.87
CA VAL A 171 8.98 2.14 -27.50
C VAL A 171 8.05 3.30 -27.19
N GLU A 172 6.74 3.05 -27.26
CA GLU A 172 5.72 4.01 -26.90
C GLU A 172 5.52 4.02 -25.38
N ILE A 173 5.45 5.22 -24.81
CA ILE A 173 5.29 5.50 -23.39
C ILE A 173 4.02 6.32 -23.22
N THR A 174 3.03 5.77 -22.52
CA THR A 174 1.76 6.44 -22.25
C THR A 174 1.62 6.71 -20.76
N PHE A 175 1.59 7.98 -20.39
CA PHE A 175 1.32 8.43 -19.01
C PHE A 175 -0.19 8.49 -18.74
N PHE A 176 -0.57 8.28 -17.48
CA PHE A 176 -1.96 8.36 -17.01
C PHE A 176 -2.47 9.80 -16.82
N GLU A 177 -1.59 10.78 -16.98
CA GLU A 177 -1.88 12.21 -16.96
C GLU A 177 -0.89 12.94 -17.89
N PRO A 178 -1.19 14.16 -18.37
CA PRO A 178 -0.20 14.96 -19.09
C PRO A 178 0.99 15.27 -18.18
N VAL A 179 2.21 15.08 -18.70
CA VAL A 179 3.44 15.35 -17.96
C VAL A 179 4.36 16.18 -18.85
N THR A 180 5.15 17.10 -18.27
CA THR A 180 6.24 17.79 -18.98
C THR A 180 7.58 17.22 -18.54
N ILE A 181 8.36 16.68 -19.48
CA ILE A 181 9.61 15.95 -19.20
C ILE A 181 10.83 16.82 -19.50
N ALA A 182 11.65 17.06 -18.48
CA ALA A 182 12.85 17.90 -18.59
C ALA A 182 14.11 17.11 -18.95
N ALA A 183 14.17 15.83 -18.58
CA ALA A 183 15.27 14.95 -18.90
C ALA A 183 14.80 13.50 -18.92
N TYR A 184 15.54 12.64 -19.61
CA TYR A 184 15.37 11.20 -19.51
C TYR A 184 16.71 10.52 -19.22
N GLU A 185 16.66 9.38 -18.56
CA GLU A 185 17.83 8.57 -18.21
C GLU A 185 17.64 7.15 -18.73
N LEU A 186 18.69 6.66 -19.37
CA LEU A 186 18.76 5.31 -19.93
C LEU A 186 19.92 4.56 -19.28
N THR A 187 19.67 3.32 -18.88
CA THR A 187 20.71 2.41 -18.38
C THR A 187 20.76 1.16 -19.25
N LEU A 188 21.96 0.63 -19.48
CA LEU A 188 22.16 -0.64 -20.20
C LEU A 188 22.24 -1.81 -19.22
N HIS A 189 21.80 -2.98 -19.67
CA HIS A 189 21.87 -4.23 -18.92
C HIS A 189 22.87 -5.23 -19.52
N ASP A 190 23.68 -5.85 -18.67
CA ASP A 190 24.54 -7.03 -18.84
C ASP A 190 25.65 -6.99 -19.91
N THR A 191 25.55 -6.21 -20.99
CA THR A 191 26.54 -6.23 -22.09
C THR A 191 26.86 -4.85 -22.67
N THR A 192 28.01 -4.31 -22.28
CA THR A 192 28.52 -3.00 -22.77
C THR A 192 28.39 -2.85 -24.28
N GLY A 193 27.74 -1.76 -24.71
CA GLY A 193 27.61 -1.38 -26.11
C GLY A 193 26.48 -2.04 -26.90
N GLN A 194 25.73 -3.02 -26.37
CA GLN A 194 24.50 -3.58 -26.99
C GLN A 194 23.29 -2.63 -26.88
N GLY A 195 23.55 -1.34 -27.00
CA GLY A 195 22.57 -0.28 -26.86
C GLY A 195 22.15 0.35 -28.19
N PRO A 196 21.20 1.28 -28.14
CA PRO A 196 20.83 2.14 -29.24
C PRO A 196 22.06 2.95 -29.73
N ASN A 197 22.19 3.14 -31.04
CA ASN A 197 23.23 4.00 -31.64
C ASN A 197 22.67 5.32 -32.17
N VAL A 198 21.48 5.28 -32.79
CA VAL A 198 20.76 6.47 -33.25
C VAL A 198 19.31 6.36 -32.82
N TRP A 199 18.80 7.41 -32.19
CA TRP A 199 17.40 7.47 -31.79
C TRP A 199 16.89 8.90 -31.65
N GLU A 200 15.57 9.00 -31.61
CA GLU A 200 14.85 10.21 -31.29
C GLU A 200 13.90 9.96 -30.12
N MET A 201 13.86 10.90 -29.18
CA MET A 201 12.74 11.02 -28.24
C MET A 201 11.70 11.92 -28.88
N GLN A 202 10.46 11.45 -28.95
CA GLN A 202 9.36 12.14 -29.63
C GLN A 202 8.13 12.22 -28.72
N TYR A 203 7.23 13.15 -29.02
CA TYR A 203 5.91 13.26 -28.38
C TYR A 203 4.79 13.26 -29.42
N TRP A 204 3.59 12.86 -29.00
CA TRP A 204 2.39 12.93 -29.83
C TRP A 204 1.70 14.28 -29.63
N ASP A 205 1.54 15.06 -30.71
CA ASP A 205 0.88 16.38 -30.66
C ASP A 205 -0.65 16.34 -30.86
N GLY A 206 -1.20 15.14 -31.07
CA GLY A 206 -2.60 14.92 -31.42
C GLY A 206 -2.81 14.40 -32.84
N GLY A 207 -1.86 14.60 -33.75
CA GLY A 207 -1.94 14.14 -35.15
C GLY A 207 -0.67 13.50 -35.69
N ALA A 208 0.49 13.82 -35.14
CA ALA A 208 1.78 13.28 -35.55
C ALA A 208 2.75 13.12 -34.36
N TRP A 209 3.78 12.30 -34.59
CA TRP A 209 4.93 12.24 -33.71
C TRP A 209 5.93 13.35 -34.07
N VAL A 210 6.31 14.14 -33.07
CA VAL A 210 7.22 15.29 -33.22
C VAL A 210 8.46 15.08 -32.36
N THR A 211 9.64 15.32 -32.94
CA THR A 211 10.93 15.12 -32.27
C THR A 211 11.19 16.17 -31.18
N LEU A 212 11.48 15.69 -29.97
CA LEU A 212 11.92 16.50 -28.82
C LEU A 212 13.44 16.54 -28.67
N ASP A 213 14.08 15.41 -28.94
CA ASP A 213 15.51 15.22 -28.74
C ASP A 213 16.03 14.15 -29.71
N SER A 214 17.25 14.33 -30.20
CA SER A 214 17.91 13.39 -31.12
C SER A 214 19.29 13.04 -30.59
N ARG A 215 19.65 11.76 -30.62
CA ARG A 215 20.94 11.27 -30.15
C ARG A 215 21.59 10.37 -31.18
N THR A 216 22.91 10.41 -31.22
CA THR A 216 23.72 9.62 -32.15
C THR A 216 25.07 9.29 -31.51
N GLY A 217 25.52 8.05 -31.67
CA GLY A 217 26.87 7.63 -31.34
C GLY A 217 27.17 7.51 -29.84
N ILE A 218 26.16 7.57 -28.97
CA ILE A 218 26.34 7.41 -27.52
C ILE A 218 26.82 5.98 -27.21
N ILE A 219 27.76 5.88 -26.27
CA ILE A 219 28.31 4.60 -25.80
C ILE A 219 27.77 4.34 -24.40
N PHE A 220 27.01 3.26 -24.25
CA PHE A 220 26.50 2.80 -22.97
C PHE A 220 27.45 1.80 -22.32
N TYR A 221 27.61 1.93 -21.00
CA TYR A 221 28.36 1.00 -20.16
C TYR A 221 27.40 0.24 -19.24
N ASN A 222 27.73 -1.02 -18.94
CA ASN A 222 26.88 -1.87 -18.10
C ASN A 222 26.58 -1.22 -16.75
N GLY A 223 25.28 -1.07 -16.43
CA GLY A 223 24.82 -0.54 -15.15
C GLY A 223 25.09 0.95 -14.92
N ILE A 224 25.69 1.67 -15.87
CA ILE A 224 25.97 3.11 -15.76
C ILE A 224 24.85 3.90 -16.44
N PRO A 225 24.05 4.67 -15.69
CA PRO A 225 23.01 5.50 -16.27
C PRO A 225 23.60 6.62 -17.14
N GLN A 226 22.89 6.99 -18.20
CA GLN A 226 23.17 8.16 -19.04
C GLN A 226 21.94 9.06 -19.05
N THR A 227 22.11 10.29 -18.60
CA THR A 227 21.03 11.29 -18.51
C THR A 227 21.13 12.30 -19.64
N PHE A 228 19.99 12.62 -20.24
CA PHE A 228 19.87 13.51 -21.39
C PHE A 228 18.84 14.60 -21.10
N THR A 229 19.27 15.85 -21.06
CA THR A 229 18.39 17.01 -20.87
C THR A 229 17.67 17.36 -22.18
N ILE A 230 16.37 17.63 -22.08
CA ILE A 230 15.53 18.09 -23.19
C ILE A 230 15.57 19.62 -23.21
N ALA A 231 15.99 20.21 -24.33
CA ALA A 231 16.17 21.66 -24.44
C ALA A 231 14.85 22.45 -24.38
N SER A 232 13.80 21.89 -24.98
CA SER A 232 12.46 22.48 -25.03
C SER A 232 11.41 21.44 -24.62
N PRO A 233 11.21 21.22 -23.31
CA PRO A 233 10.20 20.30 -22.79
C PRO A 233 8.79 20.67 -23.28
N VAL A 234 7.98 19.64 -23.54
CA VAL A 234 6.57 19.78 -23.93
C VAL A 234 5.72 18.90 -23.02
N GLU A 235 4.54 19.41 -22.65
CA GLU A 235 3.52 18.64 -21.94
C GLU A 235 2.81 17.69 -22.91
N ALA A 236 2.86 16.39 -22.62
CA ALA A 236 2.15 15.39 -23.40
C ALA A 236 1.76 14.18 -22.52
N THR A 237 0.79 13.40 -22.98
CA THR A 237 0.45 12.10 -22.39
C THR A 237 1.18 10.94 -23.06
N ARG A 238 1.60 11.12 -24.32
CA ARG A 238 2.24 10.07 -25.12
C ARG A 238 3.60 10.56 -25.63
N TYR A 239 4.61 9.76 -25.30
CA TYR A 239 5.97 9.90 -25.80
C TYR A 239 6.36 8.61 -26.51
N ARG A 240 7.40 8.68 -27.33
CA ARG A 240 8.05 7.46 -27.80
C ARG A 240 9.53 7.63 -27.95
N TRP A 241 10.21 6.51 -27.76
CA TRP A 241 11.59 6.36 -28.12
C TRP A 241 11.70 5.66 -29.48
N HIS A 242 12.12 6.41 -30.49
CA HIS A 242 12.22 5.98 -31.88
C HIS A 242 13.67 5.61 -32.23
N ILE A 243 14.01 4.33 -32.17
CA ILE A 243 15.37 3.83 -32.40
C ILE A 243 15.52 3.42 -33.86
N THR A 244 16.46 4.04 -34.57
CA THR A 244 16.68 3.81 -36.02
C THR A 244 17.98 3.08 -36.33
N SER A 245 18.88 2.96 -35.35
CA SER A 245 20.13 2.23 -35.49
C SER A 245 20.61 1.69 -34.15
N LEU A 246 21.22 0.52 -34.19
CA LEU A 246 21.91 -0.11 -33.07
C LEU A 246 23.41 -0.13 -33.32
N ARG A 247 24.20 -0.20 -32.25
CA ARG A 247 25.67 -0.30 -32.36
C ARG A 247 26.12 -1.71 -32.74
N TYR A 248 25.32 -2.71 -32.36
CA TYR A 248 25.47 -4.11 -32.75
C TYR A 248 24.12 -4.65 -33.24
N THR A 249 23.90 -5.97 -33.15
CA THR A 249 22.69 -6.63 -33.68
C THR A 249 21.60 -6.85 -32.65
N GLN A 250 21.88 -6.67 -31.36
CA GLN A 250 20.97 -6.87 -30.23
C GLN A 250 20.75 -5.55 -29.48
N LEU A 251 19.70 -5.50 -28.66
CA LEU A 251 19.35 -4.35 -27.84
C LEU A 251 19.10 -4.81 -26.41
N HIS A 252 19.94 -4.41 -25.45
CA HIS A 252 19.82 -4.79 -24.05
C HIS A 252 19.69 -3.52 -23.18
N MET A 253 18.53 -3.31 -22.58
CA MET A 253 18.22 -2.09 -21.84
C MET A 253 17.81 -2.44 -20.41
N GLY A 254 18.38 -1.72 -19.45
CA GLY A 254 18.03 -1.85 -18.03
C GLY A 254 16.79 -1.05 -17.69
N THR A 255 16.93 0.27 -17.54
CA THR A 255 15.82 1.15 -17.14
C THR A 255 15.71 2.37 -18.04
N LEU A 256 14.47 2.83 -18.20
CA LEU A 256 14.10 4.14 -18.69
C LEU A 256 13.48 4.94 -17.54
N ARG A 257 14.01 6.15 -17.32
CA ARG A 257 13.45 7.11 -16.36
C ARG A 257 13.19 8.42 -17.08
N MET A 258 12.11 9.09 -16.73
CA MET A 258 11.73 10.36 -17.37
C MET A 258 11.39 11.37 -16.28
N PHE A 259 12.26 12.35 -16.09
CA PHE A 259 12.17 13.30 -14.98
C PHE A 259 11.27 14.47 -15.34
N ARG A 260 10.28 14.71 -14.49
CA ARG A 260 9.34 15.84 -14.64
C ARG A 260 10.06 17.17 -14.50
N GLN A 261 9.62 18.16 -15.26
CA GLN A 261 10.11 19.53 -15.14
C GLN A 261 9.69 20.20 -13.82
N SER A 262 8.52 19.84 -13.29
CA SER A 262 7.93 20.47 -12.11
C SER A 262 8.73 20.25 -10.82
N ASP A 263 9.28 19.05 -10.64
CA ASP A 263 9.88 18.62 -9.37
C ASP A 263 11.06 17.65 -9.51
N GLY A 264 11.44 17.28 -10.74
CA GLY A 264 12.54 16.34 -10.99
C GLY A 264 12.25 14.90 -10.58
N VAL A 265 11.02 14.58 -10.17
CA VAL A 265 10.63 13.20 -9.83
C VAL A 265 10.50 12.40 -11.12
N ASP A 266 10.86 11.12 -11.06
CA ASP A 266 10.66 10.18 -12.14
C ASP A 266 9.18 9.94 -12.39
N ALA A 267 8.72 10.17 -13.62
CA ALA A 267 7.33 9.99 -14.03
C ALA A 267 7.02 8.57 -14.47
N CYS A 268 8.04 7.76 -14.81
CA CYS A 268 7.84 6.45 -15.42
C CYS A 268 7.51 5.35 -14.40
N PHE A 269 8.13 5.40 -13.23
CA PHE A 269 7.92 4.39 -12.19
C PHE A 269 6.65 4.74 -11.41
N HIS A 270 5.79 3.75 -11.16
CA HIS A 270 4.54 3.95 -10.45
C HIS A 270 4.78 3.87 -8.94
N GLU A 271 5.13 5.00 -8.33
CA GLU A 271 5.59 5.04 -6.93
C GLU A 271 4.87 6.13 -6.13
N TYR A 272 4.47 5.77 -4.91
CA TYR A 272 4.00 6.70 -3.89
C TYR A 272 4.75 6.47 -2.58
N ALA A 273 5.08 7.56 -1.90
CA ALA A 273 5.64 7.51 -0.55
C ALA A 273 5.01 8.60 0.29
N TRP A 274 4.79 8.29 1.56
CA TRP A 274 4.13 9.17 2.51
C TRP A 274 4.86 9.24 3.85
N LYS A 275 4.66 10.36 4.53
CA LYS A 275 4.99 10.53 5.94
C LYS A 275 3.69 10.68 6.75
N ALA A 276 3.33 9.68 7.54
CA ALA A 276 2.22 9.78 8.47
C ALA A 276 2.65 10.59 9.71
N PRO A 277 1.78 11.46 10.25
CA PRO A 277 2.15 12.43 11.29
C PRO A 277 2.10 11.86 12.71
N GLY A 278 1.66 10.62 12.89
CA GLY A 278 1.27 10.09 14.19
C GLY A 278 0.00 10.73 14.73
N ASN A 279 -0.60 10.09 15.74
CA ASN A 279 -1.74 10.67 16.48
C ASN A 279 -1.31 11.86 17.35
N ASP A 280 -0.01 12.04 17.55
CA ASP A 280 0.61 13.19 18.21
C ASP A 280 0.88 14.36 17.25
N GLY A 281 0.72 14.16 15.94
CA GLY A 281 0.93 15.17 14.91
C GLY A 281 2.40 15.48 14.58
N ASN A 282 3.34 14.83 15.27
CA ASN A 282 4.77 15.09 15.18
C ASN A 282 5.61 13.84 14.86
N SER A 283 5.02 12.66 14.80
CA SER A 283 5.73 11.44 14.41
C SER A 283 6.11 11.50 12.92
N GLU A 284 7.18 10.79 12.58
CA GLU A 284 7.61 10.62 11.20
C GLU A 284 7.57 9.14 10.85
N ILE A 285 6.45 8.69 10.30
CA ILE A 285 6.24 7.29 9.94
C ILE A 285 6.28 7.18 8.42
N TYR A 286 7.28 6.50 7.89
CA TYR A 286 7.53 6.40 6.45
C TYR A 286 7.00 5.10 5.88
N THR A 287 6.08 5.22 4.93
CA THR A 287 5.50 4.10 4.19
C THR A 287 5.33 4.46 2.73
N GLY A 288 5.09 3.48 1.88
CA GLY A 288 4.84 3.73 0.47
C GLY A 288 4.29 2.52 -0.26
N LEU A 289 4.09 2.69 -1.56
CA LEU A 289 3.84 1.60 -2.47
C LEU A 289 4.54 1.83 -3.80
N HIS A 290 4.83 0.74 -4.46
CA HIS A 290 5.26 0.69 -5.84
C HIS A 290 4.28 -0.21 -6.61
N GLY A 291 3.60 0.35 -7.60
CA GLY A 291 2.71 -0.42 -8.47
C GLY A 291 3.45 -0.94 -9.69
N PHE A 292 3.10 -2.13 -10.15
CA PHE A 292 3.76 -2.75 -11.27
C PHE A 292 2.79 -3.64 -12.05
N GLU A 293 3.03 -3.81 -13.35
CA GLU A 293 2.15 -4.61 -14.21
C GLU A 293 2.92 -5.47 -15.19
N ARG A 294 2.28 -6.57 -15.59
CA ARG A 294 2.68 -7.36 -16.76
C ARG A 294 1.44 -7.77 -17.53
N GLN A 295 1.34 -7.29 -18.76
CA GLN A 295 0.19 -7.52 -19.62
C GLN A 295 0.11 -8.97 -20.11
N ASP A 296 1.25 -9.56 -20.45
CA ASP A 296 1.37 -10.95 -20.92
C ASP A 296 1.19 -11.97 -19.80
N ALA A 297 1.63 -11.62 -18.58
CA ALA A 297 1.43 -12.40 -17.38
C ALA A 297 0.11 -12.07 -16.65
N ASP A 298 -0.67 -11.08 -17.11
CA ASP A 298 -1.99 -10.69 -16.58
C ASP A 298 -2.02 -10.38 -15.07
N TYR A 299 -1.11 -9.53 -14.61
CA TYR A 299 -1.12 -9.02 -13.23
C TYR A 299 -0.85 -7.51 -13.20
N TYR A 300 -1.38 -6.83 -12.17
CA TYR A 300 -1.42 -5.37 -12.08
C TYR A 300 -1.40 -4.94 -10.61
N ASP A 301 -0.30 -5.18 -9.92
CA ASP A 301 -0.30 -5.28 -8.47
C ASP A 301 0.41 -4.10 -7.81
N TRP A 302 0.27 -4.02 -6.49
CA TRP A 302 1.11 -3.16 -5.67
C TRP A 302 2.07 -3.98 -4.83
N GLU A 303 3.27 -3.45 -4.65
CA GLU A 303 4.17 -3.78 -3.57
C GLU A 303 4.11 -2.66 -2.53
N ILE A 304 3.73 -2.97 -1.30
CA ILE A 304 3.79 -2.00 -0.20
C ILE A 304 5.17 -2.00 0.44
N ALA A 305 5.54 -0.88 1.03
CA ALA A 305 6.82 -0.74 1.70
C ALA A 305 6.76 0.13 2.96
N GLY A 306 7.73 -0.10 3.84
CA GLY A 306 8.05 0.71 5.00
C GLY A 306 9.52 1.13 4.99
N MET A 307 9.81 2.27 5.61
CA MET A 307 11.17 2.80 5.71
C MET A 307 11.46 3.34 7.12
N ASP A 308 12.75 3.37 7.48
CA ASP A 308 13.25 4.00 8.70
C ASP A 308 13.50 5.50 8.49
N GLY A 309 13.67 5.94 7.25
CA GLY A 309 13.88 7.34 6.90
C GLY A 309 13.66 7.60 5.41
N TRP A 310 13.59 8.89 5.05
CA TRP A 310 13.36 9.32 3.68
C TRP A 310 14.43 10.28 3.15
N LEU A 311 14.92 9.99 1.95
CA LEU A 311 15.82 10.82 1.17
C LEU A 311 15.24 11.03 -0.24
N SER A 312 14.82 12.26 -0.54
CA SER A 312 14.11 12.59 -1.78
C SER A 312 14.91 12.28 -3.05
N GLY A 313 16.24 12.38 -2.99
CA GLY A 313 17.14 12.09 -4.11
C GLY A 313 17.49 10.61 -4.30
N SER A 314 17.11 9.73 -3.36
CA SER A 314 17.40 8.29 -3.43
C SER A 314 16.25 7.52 -4.09
N ARG A 315 16.53 6.35 -4.67
CA ARG A 315 15.46 5.51 -5.26
C ARG A 315 14.55 4.95 -4.18
N PHE A 316 13.35 4.49 -4.56
CA PHE A 316 12.38 3.96 -3.61
C PHE A 316 12.93 2.73 -2.85
N TYR A 317 13.56 1.82 -3.59
CA TYR A 317 14.21 0.63 -3.06
C TYR A 317 15.57 0.90 -2.37
N GLU A 318 16.09 2.11 -2.46
CA GLU A 318 17.35 2.53 -1.83
C GLU A 318 17.12 3.40 -0.58
N GLN A 319 15.87 3.56 -0.14
CA GLN A 319 15.54 4.28 1.08
C GLN A 319 16.12 3.57 2.31
N VAL A 320 16.41 4.34 3.35
CA VAL A 320 17.02 3.81 4.58
C VAL A 320 16.03 2.88 5.27
N GLY A 321 16.48 1.66 5.60
CA GLY A 321 15.66 0.66 6.27
C GLY A 321 14.47 0.16 5.43
N PHE A 322 14.58 0.25 4.09
CA PHE A 322 13.54 -0.23 3.18
C PHE A 322 13.15 -1.68 3.49
N GLN A 323 11.85 -1.90 3.63
CA GLN A 323 11.23 -3.21 3.71
C GLN A 323 10.05 -3.27 2.75
N GLY A 324 10.04 -4.23 1.83
CA GLY A 324 9.02 -4.40 0.78
C GLY A 324 8.61 -5.85 0.58
N ASN A 325 8.41 -6.30 -0.67
CA ASN A 325 8.06 -7.68 -1.04
C ASN A 325 6.74 -8.18 -0.40
N LEU A 326 5.85 -7.26 -0.08
CA LEU A 326 4.50 -7.50 0.39
C LEU A 326 3.55 -6.97 -0.66
N TYR A 327 2.74 -7.86 -1.21
CA TYR A 327 2.01 -7.62 -2.43
C TYR A 327 0.52 -7.50 -2.17
N VAL A 328 -0.13 -6.66 -2.96
CA VAL A 328 -1.59 -6.55 -3.05
C VAL A 328 -1.95 -6.89 -4.50
N PRO A 329 -2.39 -8.12 -4.77
CA PRO A 329 -2.76 -8.54 -6.11
C PRO A 329 -3.99 -7.79 -6.59
N LEU A 330 -3.93 -7.09 -7.72
CA LEU A 330 -5.05 -6.31 -8.22
C LEU A 330 -5.29 -6.64 -9.70
N TRP A 331 -6.10 -5.82 -10.38
CA TRP A 331 -6.41 -6.00 -11.79
C TRP A 331 -6.62 -4.67 -12.53
N ASN A 332 -6.64 -4.74 -13.85
CA ASN A 332 -6.92 -3.60 -14.73
C ASN A 332 -8.41 -3.49 -15.07
N ALA A 333 -9.25 -3.44 -14.04
CA ALA A 333 -10.70 -3.33 -14.12
C ALA A 333 -11.24 -2.65 -12.85
N PRO A 334 -12.54 -2.30 -12.76
CA PRO A 334 -13.06 -1.59 -11.59
C PRO A 334 -12.85 -2.34 -10.27
N ILE A 335 -12.40 -1.63 -9.23
CA ILE A 335 -12.07 -2.19 -7.90
C ILE A 335 -12.86 -1.46 -6.82
N PRO A 336 -13.91 -2.07 -6.23
CA PRO A 336 -14.49 -1.59 -4.99
C PRO A 336 -13.46 -1.58 -3.86
N TYR A 337 -13.47 -0.55 -3.02
CA TYR A 337 -12.47 -0.39 -1.96
C TYR A 337 -13.03 0.23 -0.68
N TRP A 338 -12.31 -0.02 0.41
CA TRP A 338 -12.41 0.66 1.70
C TRP A 338 -11.02 1.14 2.11
N PHE A 339 -10.89 2.44 2.32
CA PHE A 339 -9.67 3.01 2.90
C PHE A 339 -9.98 3.49 4.31
N VAL A 340 -9.11 3.16 5.24
CA VAL A 340 -9.18 3.58 6.64
C VAL A 340 -7.83 4.17 7.02
N CYS A 341 -7.80 5.32 7.70
CA CYS A 341 -6.55 5.84 8.25
C CYS A 341 -6.74 6.65 9.53
N ASP A 342 -5.69 6.65 10.34
CA ASP A 342 -5.46 7.61 11.41
C ASP A 342 -4.07 8.26 11.23
N GLY A 343 -3.55 8.95 12.24
CA GLY A 343 -2.23 9.54 12.17
C GLY A 343 -1.10 8.50 12.13
N ARG A 344 -1.33 7.26 12.57
CA ARG A 344 -0.31 6.21 12.77
C ARG A 344 -0.36 5.08 11.75
N ARG A 345 -1.49 4.86 11.08
CA ARG A 345 -1.68 3.72 10.14
C ARG A 345 -2.67 4.01 9.03
N ALA A 346 -2.55 3.23 7.96
CA ALA A 346 -3.57 3.07 6.94
C ALA A 346 -3.87 1.58 6.72
N VAL A 347 -5.14 1.29 6.43
CA VAL A 347 -5.63 -0.02 5.99
C VAL A 347 -6.35 0.18 4.67
N VAL A 348 -6.01 -0.66 3.71
CA VAL A 348 -6.63 -0.74 2.40
C VAL A 348 -7.32 -2.08 2.29
N VAL A 349 -8.60 -2.07 1.96
CA VAL A 349 -9.31 -3.26 1.52
C VAL A 349 -9.72 -3.04 0.07
N ALA A 350 -9.35 -3.95 -0.82
CA ALA A 350 -9.71 -3.92 -2.24
C ALA A 350 -10.45 -5.21 -2.60
N LYS A 351 -11.56 -5.10 -3.33
CA LYS A 351 -12.32 -6.26 -3.81
C LYS A 351 -12.01 -6.52 -5.27
N VAL A 352 -11.46 -7.68 -5.56
CA VAL A 352 -11.08 -8.10 -6.92
C VAL A 352 -11.93 -9.32 -7.28
N SER A 353 -12.86 -9.17 -8.22
CA SER A 353 -13.88 -10.19 -8.50
C SER A 353 -14.67 -10.58 -7.23
N THR A 354 -14.46 -11.79 -6.71
CA THR A 354 -15.05 -12.32 -5.48
C THR A 354 -14.07 -12.40 -4.31
N GLN A 355 -12.83 -11.94 -4.50
CA GLN A 355 -11.74 -12.02 -3.52
C GLN A 355 -11.49 -10.66 -2.87
N TYR A 356 -10.89 -10.69 -1.68
CA TYR A 356 -10.60 -9.49 -0.90
C TYR A 356 -9.11 -9.41 -0.59
N GLU A 357 -8.56 -8.24 -0.90
CA GLU A 357 -7.17 -7.93 -0.70
C GLU A 357 -7.01 -6.90 0.41
N VAL A 358 -6.04 -7.12 1.28
CA VAL A 358 -5.80 -6.26 2.44
C VAL A 358 -4.36 -5.81 2.46
N ALA A 359 -4.16 -4.50 2.54
CA ALA A 359 -2.88 -3.88 2.85
C ALA A 359 -2.97 -3.15 4.20
N VAL A 360 -1.96 -3.32 5.04
CA VAL A 360 -1.78 -2.63 6.31
C VAL A 360 -0.37 -2.06 6.34
N PHE A 361 -0.25 -0.76 6.60
CA PHE A 361 1.06 -0.16 6.85
C PHE A 361 0.94 0.99 7.86
N GLY A 362 1.88 1.04 8.81
CA GLY A 362 1.87 1.98 9.91
C GLY A 362 2.49 1.39 11.18
N LEU A 363 2.21 1.99 12.33
CA LEU A 363 2.71 1.48 13.61
C LEU A 363 1.73 0.49 14.24
N LEU A 364 2.24 -0.51 14.95
CA LEU A 364 1.45 -1.30 15.91
C LEU A 364 0.90 -0.40 17.04
N GLU A 365 -0.04 -0.95 17.79
CA GLU A 365 -0.37 -0.48 19.14
C GLU A 365 0.55 -1.21 20.13
N PRO A 366 1.71 -0.63 20.51
CA PRO A 366 2.68 -1.33 21.36
C PRO A 366 2.19 -1.40 22.81
N TYR A 367 2.53 -2.50 23.50
CA TYR A 367 2.43 -2.59 24.96
C TYR A 367 3.65 -2.02 25.68
N TYR A 368 4.71 -1.71 24.92
CA TYR A 368 5.91 -1.03 25.38
C TYR A 368 5.76 0.48 25.32
N SER A 369 6.49 1.18 26.20
CA SER A 369 6.59 2.63 26.11
C SER A 369 7.36 3.06 24.85
N PRO A 370 7.12 4.28 24.32
CA PRO A 370 7.87 4.79 23.17
C PRO A 370 9.39 4.81 23.36
N GLY A 371 9.88 4.90 24.60
CA GLY A 371 11.32 4.84 24.88
C GLY A 371 11.91 3.43 24.79
N GLN A 372 11.10 2.39 24.97
CA GLN A 372 11.54 0.98 24.86
C GLN A 372 11.44 0.49 23.42
N TRP A 373 10.39 0.88 22.69
CA TRP A 373 10.22 0.55 21.29
C TRP A 373 9.81 1.78 20.48
N PRO A 374 10.80 2.55 19.98
CA PRO A 374 10.51 3.83 19.34
C PRO A 374 9.75 3.74 18.02
N TYR A 375 9.92 2.63 17.29
CA TYR A 375 9.41 2.52 15.91
C TYR A 375 8.86 1.10 15.62
N PRO A 376 7.70 0.75 16.21
CA PRO A 376 7.07 -0.56 16.06
C PRO A 376 6.31 -0.66 14.73
N LEU A 377 7.01 -0.52 13.61
CA LEU A 377 6.43 -0.54 12.27
C LEU A 377 5.88 -1.94 11.94
N VAL A 378 4.68 -1.99 11.37
CA VAL A 378 4.04 -3.20 10.85
C VAL A 378 3.68 -2.99 9.38
N LEU A 379 3.92 -4.02 8.59
CA LEU A 379 3.57 -4.08 7.18
C LEU A 379 2.86 -5.39 6.91
N GLY A 380 1.77 -5.36 6.15
CA GLY A 380 1.16 -6.56 5.63
C GLY A 380 0.44 -6.32 4.32
N GLY A 381 0.62 -7.22 3.37
CA GLY A 381 -0.10 -7.27 2.09
C GLY A 381 -0.64 -8.68 1.87
N SER A 382 -1.68 -8.85 1.08
CA SER A 382 -2.31 -10.15 0.83
C SER A 382 -1.41 -11.22 0.21
N MET A 383 -0.22 -10.87 -0.25
CA MET A 383 0.62 -11.83 -0.93
C MET A 383 2.09 -11.61 -0.58
N SER A 384 2.82 -12.72 -0.43
CA SER A 384 4.26 -12.69 -0.21
C SER A 384 4.89 -13.79 -1.05
N HIS A 385 5.73 -13.38 -1.96
CA HIS A 385 6.65 -14.27 -2.64
C HIS A 385 7.99 -14.03 -1.96
N GLY A 386 8.51 -15.07 -1.32
CA GLY A 386 9.81 -15.04 -0.66
C GLY A 386 10.95 -14.71 -1.61
N GLU A 387 12.06 -15.40 -1.44
CA GLU A 387 12.92 -15.63 -2.58
C GLU A 387 12.10 -16.44 -3.63
N PHE A 388 12.29 -16.26 -4.94
CA PHE A 388 11.93 -17.25 -5.99
C PHE A 388 10.72 -17.07 -6.95
N SER A 389 10.00 -15.96 -7.02
CA SER A 389 9.12 -15.76 -8.21
C SER A 389 9.86 -15.00 -9.32
N LEU A 390 9.87 -15.56 -10.53
CA LEU A 390 10.37 -14.85 -11.70
C LEU A 390 9.47 -13.65 -11.97
N TRP A 391 10.03 -12.63 -12.62
CA TRP A 391 9.28 -11.42 -12.86
C TRP A 391 8.05 -11.64 -13.75
N ASP A 392 8.17 -12.45 -14.80
CA ASP A 392 7.06 -12.83 -15.68
C ASP A 392 6.22 -13.99 -15.13
N ASP A 393 6.35 -14.31 -13.84
CA ASP A 393 5.63 -15.42 -13.23
C ASP A 393 4.16 -15.07 -13.01
N THR A 394 3.31 -16.03 -13.34
CA THR A 394 1.87 -15.97 -13.08
C THR A 394 1.52 -16.06 -11.59
N ASP A 395 2.52 -16.35 -10.75
CA ASP A 395 2.45 -16.34 -9.28
C ASP A 395 1.93 -15.00 -8.70
N TYR A 396 2.14 -13.88 -9.38
CA TYR A 396 1.66 -12.56 -8.90
C TYR A 396 0.15 -12.34 -9.10
N ARG A 397 -0.54 -13.20 -9.86
CA ARG A 397 -1.97 -13.00 -10.15
C ARG A 397 -2.84 -13.09 -8.90
N TRP A 398 -3.84 -12.22 -8.83
CA TRP A 398 -4.94 -12.30 -7.86
C TRP A 398 -5.68 -13.65 -7.87
N SER A 399 -5.59 -14.42 -8.96
CA SER A 399 -6.26 -15.73 -9.08
C SER A 399 -5.47 -16.91 -8.49
N VAL A 400 -4.26 -16.67 -7.97
CA VAL A 400 -3.48 -17.72 -7.30
C VAL A 400 -4.18 -18.16 -6.02
N THR A 401 -4.23 -19.47 -5.80
CA THR A 401 -5.00 -20.08 -4.69
C THR A 401 -4.13 -20.75 -3.63
N ASP A 402 -2.81 -20.55 -3.69
CA ASP A 402 -1.91 -21.17 -2.72
C ASP A 402 -1.82 -20.37 -1.41
N ASN A 403 -0.93 -20.82 -0.52
CA ASN A 403 -0.74 -20.22 0.79
C ASN A 403 0.09 -18.93 0.78
N ARG A 404 0.76 -18.61 -0.34
CA ARG A 404 1.44 -17.33 -0.53
C ARG A 404 0.44 -16.19 -0.75
N HIS A 405 -0.81 -16.51 -1.07
CA HIS A 405 -1.94 -15.58 -1.21
C HIS A 405 -2.93 -15.70 -0.03
N ARG A 406 -2.72 -14.84 0.98
CA ARG A 406 -3.50 -14.75 2.23
C ARG A 406 -3.48 -13.33 2.79
N ILE A 407 -4.58 -12.86 3.38
CA ILE A 407 -4.58 -11.54 4.03
C ILE A 407 -3.61 -11.53 5.24
N PRO A 408 -3.09 -10.36 5.65
CA PRO A 408 -2.02 -10.29 6.66
C PRO A 408 -2.34 -10.98 8.00
N THR A 409 -3.61 -10.99 8.43
CA THR A 409 -4.01 -11.66 9.69
C THR A 409 -3.96 -13.19 9.61
N HIS A 410 -3.89 -13.75 8.41
CA HIS A 410 -3.83 -15.18 8.13
C HIS A 410 -2.53 -15.54 7.41
N ALA A 411 -1.47 -14.75 7.58
CA ALA A 411 -0.20 -14.95 6.90
C ALA A 411 0.32 -16.40 7.03
N ASP A 412 0.88 -16.94 5.95
CA ASP A 412 1.40 -18.30 5.87
C ASP A 412 2.67 -18.29 5.02
N THR A 413 3.69 -19.01 5.48
CA THR A 413 4.95 -19.18 4.76
C THR A 413 4.82 -20.05 3.52
N GLY A 414 3.67 -20.71 3.32
CA GLY A 414 3.47 -21.70 2.27
C GLY A 414 4.52 -22.81 2.32
N ASN A 415 5.07 -23.16 1.15
CA ASN A 415 6.08 -24.21 1.02
C ASN A 415 7.52 -23.72 1.28
N ALA A 416 7.73 -22.50 1.81
CA ALA A 416 9.07 -21.99 2.10
C ALA A 416 9.82 -22.98 3.02
N PRO A 417 11.11 -23.30 2.73
CA PRO A 417 11.86 -24.33 3.44
C PRO A 417 11.73 -24.17 4.95
N ILE A 418 11.14 -25.17 5.61
CA ILE A 418 11.07 -25.22 7.07
C ILE A 418 12.45 -25.68 7.58
N GLY A 419 13.42 -24.76 7.55
CA GLY A 419 14.69 -24.95 8.22
C GLY A 419 14.52 -24.97 9.73
N THR A 420 15.47 -25.58 10.45
CA THR A 420 15.62 -25.40 11.89
C THR A 420 16.13 -23.98 12.17
N GLY A 421 15.26 -22.97 12.17
CA GLY A 421 15.67 -21.58 12.33
C GLY A 421 14.49 -20.60 12.25
N GLU A 422 14.76 -19.34 12.59
CA GLU A 422 13.82 -18.24 12.42
C GLU A 422 13.44 -18.10 10.93
N ARG A 423 12.16 -17.81 10.66
CA ARG A 423 11.67 -17.60 9.29
C ARG A 423 12.25 -16.34 8.69
N ASP A 424 12.51 -16.37 7.39
CA ASP A 424 12.86 -15.17 6.67
C ASP A 424 11.64 -14.23 6.65
N PRO A 425 11.77 -12.96 7.09
CA PRO A 425 10.75 -11.95 6.93
C PRO A 425 10.13 -11.90 5.53
N TRP A 426 10.90 -12.18 4.47
CA TRP A 426 10.45 -12.11 3.09
C TRP A 426 9.37 -13.15 2.71
N ASP A 427 9.19 -14.19 3.51
CA ASP A 427 8.31 -15.32 3.18
C ASP A 427 6.85 -15.15 3.68
N THR A 428 6.54 -14.09 4.44
CA THR A 428 5.20 -13.91 5.04
C THR A 428 4.53 -12.59 4.66
N GLN A 429 3.19 -12.66 4.61
CA GLN A 429 2.24 -11.57 4.29
C GLN A 429 2.10 -10.54 5.42
N LEU A 430 2.71 -10.80 6.58
CA LEU A 430 2.75 -9.87 7.71
C LEU A 430 4.14 -9.85 8.32
N ARG A 431 4.62 -8.63 8.63
CA ARG A 431 5.95 -8.39 9.17
C ARG A 431 5.92 -7.28 10.21
N VAL A 432 6.74 -7.43 11.24
CA VAL A 432 6.88 -6.46 12.32
C VAL A 432 8.35 -6.11 12.53
N ARG A 433 8.65 -4.82 12.69
CA ARG A 433 10.00 -4.32 12.99
C ARG A 433 10.28 -4.44 14.48
N ASN A 434 11.16 -5.36 14.86
CA ASN A 434 11.53 -5.70 16.24
C ASN A 434 12.25 -4.56 17.00
N LEU A 435 12.45 -4.75 18.30
CA LEU A 435 13.12 -3.81 19.20
C LEU A 435 14.56 -3.47 18.77
N ASP A 436 15.27 -4.43 18.18
CA ASP A 436 16.63 -4.27 17.67
C ASP A 436 16.68 -3.66 16.25
N GLY A 437 15.51 -3.35 15.67
CA GLY A 437 15.38 -2.83 14.31
C GLY A 437 15.41 -3.88 13.21
N SER A 438 15.59 -5.16 13.54
CA SER A 438 15.41 -6.26 12.58
C SER A 438 13.92 -6.46 12.25
N TRP A 439 13.63 -7.08 11.12
CA TRP A 439 12.27 -7.47 10.75
C TRP A 439 12.00 -8.91 11.17
N LYS A 440 10.77 -9.18 11.60
CA LYS A 440 10.27 -10.51 11.95
C LYS A 440 9.10 -10.85 11.03
N ALA A 441 9.18 -12.01 10.37
CA ALA A 441 8.01 -12.65 9.76
C ALA A 441 6.98 -12.98 10.84
N VAL A 442 5.69 -12.88 10.56
CA VAL A 442 4.63 -13.32 11.49
C VAL A 442 3.64 -14.22 10.77
N GLU A 443 3.29 -15.35 11.38
CA GLU A 443 2.44 -16.39 10.79
C GLU A 443 1.07 -16.47 11.49
N GLY A 444 0.00 -16.40 10.73
CA GLY A 444 -1.36 -16.76 11.16
C GLY A 444 -1.67 -18.25 10.99
N SER A 445 -1.19 -18.87 9.91
CA SER A 445 -1.33 -20.31 9.62
C SER A 445 0.00 -20.92 9.14
N GLN A 446 0.09 -22.25 9.16
CA GLN A 446 1.23 -22.97 8.59
C GLN A 446 0.73 -24.12 7.71
N LEU A 447 1.06 -24.10 6.41
CA LEU A 447 0.65 -25.13 5.45
C LEU A 447 -0.86 -25.38 5.48
N ASP A 448 -1.65 -24.30 5.54
CA ASP A 448 -3.12 -24.39 5.63
C ASP A 448 -3.62 -25.10 6.91
N SER A 449 -2.78 -25.17 7.95
CA SER A 449 -3.12 -25.75 9.24
C SER A 449 -2.89 -24.76 10.37
N ILE A 450 -3.91 -24.61 11.20
CA ILE A 450 -3.82 -23.95 12.49
C ILE A 450 -3.29 -24.99 13.49
N THR A 451 -1.98 -24.99 13.73
CA THR A 451 -1.38 -25.89 14.72
C THR A 451 -1.45 -25.29 16.13
N SER A 452 -1.85 -26.10 17.12
CA SER A 452 -2.15 -25.65 18.49
C SER A 452 -0.94 -25.47 19.41
N THR A 453 0.26 -25.85 18.96
CA THR A 453 1.50 -25.71 19.75
C THR A 453 2.52 -24.85 18.99
N PRO A 454 2.81 -23.64 19.47
CA PRO A 454 3.89 -22.82 18.92
C PRO A 454 5.23 -23.56 19.09
N GLN A 455 6.04 -23.66 18.04
CA GLN A 455 7.45 -24.04 18.17
C GLN A 455 8.29 -22.78 18.42
N THR A 456 9.47 -22.97 18.99
CA THR A 456 10.33 -21.91 19.55
C THR A 456 10.78 -20.82 18.59
N TYR A 457 10.67 -21.04 17.29
CA TYR A 457 11.17 -20.16 16.23
C TYR A 457 10.07 -19.64 15.31
N TYR A 458 8.80 -19.94 15.60
CA TYR A 458 7.67 -19.34 14.89
C TYR A 458 7.18 -18.10 15.63
N HIS A 459 7.17 -16.96 14.95
CA HIS A 459 6.40 -15.81 15.38
C HIS A 459 4.97 -16.00 14.89
N ILE A 460 4.00 -15.95 15.80
CA ILE A 460 2.62 -16.35 15.50
C ILE A 460 1.65 -15.19 15.72
N LEU A 461 0.50 -15.23 15.06
CA LEU A 461 -0.63 -14.37 15.38
C LEU A 461 -1.55 -15.06 16.38
N TRP A 462 -1.92 -14.34 17.42
CA TRP A 462 -3.02 -14.71 18.30
C TRP A 462 -4.27 -13.91 17.92
N PRO A 463 -5.49 -14.49 17.98
CA PRO A 463 -5.81 -15.87 18.38
C PRO A 463 -5.85 -16.91 17.25
N THR A 464 -5.30 -16.70 16.05
CA THR A 464 -5.45 -17.68 14.94
C THR A 464 -5.11 -19.10 15.40
N ARG A 465 -4.01 -19.29 16.14
CA ARG A 465 -3.56 -20.59 16.70
C ARG A 465 -4.25 -21.06 17.99
N CYS A 466 -5.39 -20.47 18.36
CA CYS A 466 -6.08 -20.76 19.62
C CYS A 466 -7.56 -21.19 19.45
N GLY A 467 -7.93 -21.69 18.27
CA GLY A 467 -9.24 -22.33 18.07
C GLY A 467 -10.36 -21.36 17.67
N LEU A 468 -10.06 -20.34 16.85
CA LEU A 468 -11.07 -19.42 16.31
C LEU A 468 -12.23 -20.18 15.63
N SER A 469 -11.92 -21.28 14.94
CA SER A 469 -12.88 -22.18 14.30
C SER A 469 -13.81 -22.92 15.27
N GLN A 470 -13.55 -22.86 16.58
CA GLN A 470 -14.39 -23.44 17.63
C GLN A 470 -15.29 -22.39 18.32
N LEU A 471 -15.15 -21.10 17.97
CA LEU A 471 -15.91 -20.02 18.58
C LEU A 471 -17.26 -19.86 17.87
N ASP A 472 -18.34 -20.05 18.62
CA ASP A 472 -19.70 -19.74 18.17
C ASP A 472 -20.02 -18.26 18.40
N PRO A 473 -20.96 -17.68 17.63
CA PRO A 473 -21.50 -16.37 17.94
C PRO A 473 -22.13 -16.36 19.34
N GLY A 474 -21.98 -15.23 20.03
CA GLY A 474 -22.66 -14.99 21.30
C GLY A 474 -24.18 -14.92 21.13
N PRO A 475 -24.93 -14.95 22.24
CA PRO A 475 -26.40 -14.84 22.22
C PRO A 475 -26.86 -13.64 21.39
N GLY A 476 -27.86 -13.85 20.54
CA GLY A 476 -28.39 -12.82 19.63
C GLY A 476 -27.51 -12.51 18.41
N ALA A 477 -26.67 -13.47 17.98
CA ALA A 477 -25.71 -13.29 16.87
C ALA A 477 -24.74 -12.14 17.11
N THR A 478 -24.25 -12.03 18.35
CA THR A 478 -23.21 -11.08 18.73
C THR A 478 -21.85 -11.68 18.40
N TYR A 479 -20.99 -10.92 17.74
CA TYR A 479 -19.67 -11.39 17.30
C TYR A 479 -18.58 -10.72 18.13
N ASP A 480 -17.77 -11.54 18.78
CA ASP A 480 -16.62 -11.06 19.54
C ASP A 480 -15.48 -10.71 18.59
N LEU A 481 -14.96 -9.49 18.75
CA LEU A 481 -13.81 -8.97 18.01
C LEU A 481 -12.56 -9.21 18.83
N TRP A 482 -11.70 -10.11 18.35
CA TRP A 482 -10.48 -10.49 19.05
C TRP A 482 -9.29 -9.67 18.54
N PRO A 483 -8.45 -9.11 19.43
CA PRO A 483 -7.28 -8.36 19.01
C PRO A 483 -6.30 -9.27 18.27
N VAL A 484 -5.72 -8.77 17.17
CA VAL A 484 -4.67 -9.50 16.45
C VAL A 484 -3.33 -9.16 17.08
N MET A 485 -2.78 -10.10 17.84
CA MET A 485 -1.55 -9.89 18.60
C MET A 485 -0.39 -10.71 18.02
N PRO A 486 0.67 -10.08 17.48
CA PRO A 486 1.88 -10.81 17.14
C PRO A 486 2.54 -11.32 18.43
N MET A 487 2.87 -12.61 18.47
CA MET A 487 3.69 -13.22 19.51
C MET A 487 5.05 -13.52 18.89
N LEU A 488 6.06 -12.75 19.28
CA LEU A 488 7.41 -12.89 18.77
C LEU A 488 8.17 -13.91 19.64
N GLY A 489 8.47 -15.08 19.07
CA GLY A 489 9.35 -16.08 19.71
C GLY A 489 10.83 -15.72 19.56
N ASP A 490 11.64 -16.01 20.58
CA ASP A 490 13.09 -15.94 20.54
C ASP A 490 13.71 -17.35 20.54
N VAL A 491 14.93 -17.48 20.00
CA VAL A 491 15.76 -18.69 20.09
C VAL A 491 16.15 -18.93 21.56
N GLY A 492 15.27 -19.60 22.31
CA GLY A 492 15.45 -19.81 23.75
C GLY A 492 14.18 -20.09 24.59
N ASN A 493 13.04 -20.41 23.97
CA ASN A 493 11.72 -20.64 24.63
C ASN A 493 11.05 -19.38 25.23
N GLY A 494 11.48 -18.18 24.86
CA GLY A 494 10.79 -16.93 25.23
C GLY A 494 9.78 -16.52 24.17
N TYR A 495 8.59 -16.08 24.58
CA TYR A 495 7.60 -15.43 23.71
C TYR A 495 7.26 -14.06 24.27
N ASN A 496 7.36 -13.01 23.46
CA ASN A 496 6.93 -11.67 23.79
C ASN A 496 5.75 -11.26 22.92
N THR A 497 4.70 -10.74 23.53
CA THR A 497 3.58 -10.11 22.81
C THR A 497 3.80 -8.61 22.86
N PRO A 498 4.28 -7.96 21.79
CA PRO A 498 4.83 -6.63 21.92
C PRO A 498 3.78 -5.54 21.62
N GLY A 499 2.59 -5.95 21.15
CA GLY A 499 1.46 -5.07 20.86
C GLY A 499 0.34 -5.82 20.12
N GLN A 500 -0.52 -5.05 19.45
CA GLN A 500 -1.58 -5.56 18.58
C GLN A 500 -1.70 -4.75 17.28
N LEU A 501 -2.30 -5.32 16.24
CA LEU A 501 -2.59 -4.59 15.00
C LEU A 501 -3.68 -3.52 15.27
N PRO A 502 -3.46 -2.26 14.89
CA PRO A 502 -4.43 -1.21 15.14
C PRO A 502 -5.63 -1.34 14.21
N GLY A 503 -6.84 -1.32 14.79
CA GLY A 503 -8.10 -1.31 14.04
C GLY A 503 -8.32 -2.54 13.14
N VAL A 504 -7.67 -3.65 13.45
CA VAL A 504 -7.92 -4.97 12.83
C VAL A 504 -8.15 -5.99 13.94
N ALA A 505 -9.19 -6.80 13.80
CA ALA A 505 -9.55 -7.85 14.74
C ALA A 505 -9.82 -9.16 13.99
N LEU A 506 -9.66 -10.30 14.66
CA LEU A 506 -10.18 -11.58 14.17
C LEU A 506 -11.61 -11.78 14.67
N VAL A 507 -12.40 -12.49 13.87
CA VAL A 507 -13.79 -12.81 14.17
C VAL A 507 -14.13 -14.19 13.62
N THR A 508 -15.01 -14.92 14.30
CA THR A 508 -15.49 -16.23 13.81
C THR A 508 -16.37 -16.05 12.58
N GLY A 509 -16.11 -16.82 11.51
CA GLY A 509 -16.90 -16.86 10.28
C GLY A 509 -18.24 -17.60 10.39
N GLN A 510 -18.57 -18.17 11.56
CA GLN A 510 -19.81 -18.91 11.76
C GLN A 510 -21.03 -17.99 11.52
N ASP A 511 -21.85 -18.32 10.52
CA ASP A 511 -23.01 -17.52 10.11
C ASP A 511 -22.70 -16.05 9.74
N LEU A 512 -21.44 -15.78 9.35
CA LEU A 512 -21.02 -14.50 8.79
C LEU A 512 -20.89 -14.54 7.27
N SER A 513 -21.10 -13.37 6.68
CA SER A 513 -20.78 -13.10 5.29
C SER A 513 -19.78 -11.97 5.18
N ALA A 514 -19.05 -11.91 4.07
CA ALA A 514 -18.21 -10.77 3.76
C ALA A 514 -19.01 -9.45 3.76
N GLU A 515 -18.36 -8.36 4.13
CA GLU A 515 -18.91 -7.00 4.23
C GLU A 515 -19.99 -6.79 5.31
N THR A 516 -20.29 -7.81 6.13
CA THR A 516 -21.17 -7.63 7.30
C THR A 516 -20.59 -6.58 8.25
N LEU A 517 -21.43 -5.67 8.72
CA LEU A 517 -21.05 -4.65 9.71
C LEU A 517 -21.33 -5.15 11.13
N ILE A 518 -20.30 -5.17 11.97
CA ILE A 518 -20.38 -5.45 13.40
C ILE A 518 -20.25 -4.12 14.15
N ARG A 519 -21.27 -3.76 14.94
CA ARG A 519 -21.24 -2.55 15.76
C ARG A 519 -20.56 -2.83 17.10
N GLN A 520 -19.52 -2.07 17.42
CA GLN A 520 -18.92 -2.07 18.76
C GLN A 520 -18.85 -0.64 19.30
N GLY A 521 -19.65 -0.35 20.32
CA GLY A 521 -19.78 1.01 20.85
C GLY A 521 -20.26 2.01 19.79
N ALA A 522 -19.47 3.05 19.56
CA ALA A 522 -19.78 4.11 18.59
C ALA A 522 -19.22 3.86 17.17
N VAL A 523 -18.57 2.72 16.92
CA VAL A 523 -17.86 2.43 15.67
C VAL A 523 -18.36 1.14 15.02
N ASP A 524 -18.40 1.14 13.68
CA ASP A 524 -18.70 -0.04 12.86
C ASP A 524 -17.40 -0.73 12.43
N TRP A 525 -17.43 -2.06 12.36
CA TRP A 525 -16.35 -2.89 11.85
C TRP A 525 -16.85 -3.68 10.65
N ILE A 526 -16.11 -3.67 9.54
CA ILE A 526 -16.46 -4.44 8.36
C ILE A 526 -15.75 -5.79 8.36
N VAL A 527 -16.52 -6.88 8.18
CA VAL A 527 -16.02 -8.26 8.12
C VAL A 527 -15.42 -8.54 6.74
N ILE A 528 -14.17 -8.99 6.71
CA ILE A 528 -13.40 -9.28 5.49
C ILE A 528 -12.90 -10.74 5.53
N PRO A 529 -13.20 -11.55 4.50
CA PRO A 529 -12.69 -12.90 4.40
C PRO A 529 -11.21 -12.92 4.01
N ASN A 530 -10.55 -14.03 4.28
CA ASN A 530 -9.18 -14.32 3.89
C ASN A 530 -9.13 -14.65 2.40
N VAL A 531 -9.02 -13.59 1.60
CA VAL A 531 -8.95 -13.67 0.14
C VAL A 531 -10.23 -14.32 -0.41
N PHE A 532 -10.18 -15.59 -0.81
CA PHE A 532 -11.30 -16.38 -1.33
C PHE A 532 -11.86 -17.39 -0.31
N ARG A 533 -11.24 -17.51 0.87
CA ARG A 533 -11.58 -18.51 1.88
C ARG A 533 -12.69 -18.00 2.81
N VAL A 534 -13.54 -18.91 3.29
CA VAL A 534 -14.79 -18.59 4.00
C VAL A 534 -15.09 -19.57 5.14
N ASP A 535 -14.10 -20.31 5.63
CA ASP A 535 -14.30 -21.16 6.80
C ASP A 535 -14.40 -20.31 8.08
N ARG A 536 -14.72 -20.96 9.20
CA ARG A 536 -14.99 -20.28 10.48
C ARG A 536 -13.81 -19.46 11.02
N ASP A 537 -12.60 -19.75 10.58
CA ASP A 537 -11.36 -19.11 10.98
C ASP A 537 -10.72 -18.24 9.89
N ASP A 538 -11.45 -17.98 8.79
CA ASP A 538 -10.95 -17.20 7.65
C ASP A 538 -11.39 -15.73 7.66
N PHE A 539 -11.86 -15.17 8.78
CA PHE A 539 -12.39 -13.82 8.80
C PHE A 539 -11.61 -12.89 9.73
N CYS A 540 -11.34 -11.68 9.23
CA CYS A 540 -10.97 -10.55 10.06
C CYS A 540 -12.06 -9.47 9.99
N ALA A 541 -11.96 -8.47 10.84
CA ALA A 541 -12.78 -7.28 10.79
C ALA A 541 -11.89 -6.04 10.83
N VAL A 542 -12.21 -5.04 10.01
CA VAL A 542 -11.50 -3.76 9.96
C VAL A 542 -12.38 -2.67 10.55
N ARG A 543 -11.83 -1.91 11.49
CA ARG A 543 -12.51 -0.80 12.17
C ARG A 543 -12.70 0.38 11.20
N LEU A 544 -13.92 0.88 11.04
CA LEU A 544 -14.25 2.01 10.17
C LEU A 544 -14.20 3.34 10.94
N ASP A 545 -13.00 3.74 11.37
CA ASP A 545 -12.76 4.97 12.14
C ASP A 545 -11.43 5.65 11.92
#